data_AF-A0A7Y0EPY4-F1
#
_entry.id   AF-A0A7Y0EPY4-F1
#
_cell.length_a   1.000
_cell.length_b   1.000
_cell.length_c   1.000
_cell.angle_alpha   90.00
_cell.angle_beta   90.00
_cell.angle_gamma   90.00
#
_symmetry.space_group_name_H-M   'P 1'
#
loop_
_entity.id
_entity.type
_entity.pdbx_description
1 polymer ?
#
loop_
_entity_poly.entity_id
_entity_poly.type
_entity_poly.pdbx_seq_one_letter_code
_entity_poly.pdbx_strand_id
1 'polypeptide(L)'
;MVVVMVMGQSIPRRSRHKVARSIISVVTCAALLMMVAACGGEASAAKNDGATAQSDDVGRLMNDGLGEKAASSLSEYIDQSMRTLESSQQMKEFDPSGEATQRILKVLERAKEQGRVSVSDYESAWADYKQCMADRGYKEIVLIKEPNGIYKEASHRAGTAEQDARYGQDMLACGATTYSSIADVYKMQIGNPNLYKNQYEAALDCLHRNEAAPKDYSMDDLRFDLYEAASKDELKLDIYTPEVSQCLVANNITVFSDNSVTEQLW
;
A
#
# COMPACT_ATOMS: atom_id res chain seq x y z
N MET A 1 -13.61 -10.63 -7.06
CA MET A 1 -13.33 -10.25 -5.66
C MET A 1 -12.12 -9.34 -5.72
N VAL A 2 -12.33 -8.04 -5.60
CA VAL A 2 -11.29 -7.01 -5.79
C VAL A 2 -10.44 -6.96 -4.52
N VAL A 3 -9.14 -7.21 -4.65
CA VAL A 3 -8.16 -7.05 -3.56
C VAL A 3 -7.34 -5.81 -3.87
N VAL A 4 -7.71 -4.68 -3.28
CA VAL A 4 -6.86 -3.48 -3.21
C VAL A 4 -6.00 -3.63 -1.95
N MET A 5 -4.68 -3.71 -2.12
CA MET A 5 -3.73 -3.74 -1.00
C MET A 5 -3.07 -2.36 -0.88
N VAL A 6 -3.41 -1.63 0.18
CA VAL A 6 -2.71 -0.41 0.59
C VAL A 6 -1.61 -0.83 1.56
N MET A 7 -0.34 -0.59 1.21
CA MET A 7 0.78 -0.85 2.12
C MET A 7 0.75 0.17 3.26
N GLY A 8 0.24 -0.24 4.42
CA GLY A 8 0.19 0.56 5.63
C GLY A 8 -1.01 0.23 6.50
N GLN A 9 -0.77 -0.50 7.60
CA GLN A 9 -1.72 -0.91 8.65
C GLN A 9 -2.63 -2.12 8.29
N SER A 10 -2.20 -3.29 8.78
CA SER A 10 -3.00 -4.50 8.83
C SER A 10 -4.08 -4.39 9.92
N ILE A 11 -5.33 -4.11 9.51
CA ILE A 11 -6.54 -4.37 10.32
C ILE A 11 -7.05 -5.77 9.93
N PRO A 12 -7.24 -6.71 10.88
CA PRO A 12 -7.75 -8.04 10.54
C PRO A 12 -9.22 -7.96 10.11
N ARG A 13 -9.48 -8.12 8.82
CA ARG A 13 -10.83 -8.23 8.24
C ARG A 13 -11.42 -9.61 8.52
N ARG A 14 -12.49 -9.65 9.32
CA ARG A 14 -13.36 -10.82 9.47
C ARG A 14 -14.29 -10.92 8.25
N SER A 15 -13.95 -11.77 7.30
CA SER A 15 -14.81 -12.12 6.16
C SER A 15 -16.04 -12.93 6.64
N ARG A 16 -17.25 -12.48 6.27
CA ARG A 16 -18.48 -13.27 6.34
C ARG A 16 -18.83 -13.74 4.92
N HIS A 17 -18.40 -14.95 4.55
CA HIS A 17 -19.11 -15.72 3.53
C HIS A 17 -20.13 -16.63 4.19
N LYS A 18 -21.36 -16.60 3.63
CA LYS A 18 -22.44 -17.55 3.92
C LYS A 18 -21.92 -18.97 3.72
N VAL A 19 -21.82 -19.76 4.79
CA VAL A 19 -21.91 -21.22 4.67
C VAL A 19 -22.63 -21.76 5.90
N ALA A 20 -23.81 -22.35 5.66
CA ALA A 20 -24.45 -23.20 6.64
C ALA A 20 -23.57 -24.43 6.88
N ARG A 21 -22.87 -24.48 8.01
CA ARG A 21 -22.73 -25.63 8.91
C ARG A 21 -21.71 -25.34 10.02
N SER A 22 -22.14 -25.65 11.23
CA SER A 22 -21.49 -25.48 12.53
C SER A 22 -20.03 -25.94 12.59
N ILE A 23 -19.21 -25.20 13.35
CA ILE A 23 -18.30 -25.71 14.41
C ILE A 23 -17.92 -24.53 15.33
N ILE A 24 -17.82 -24.87 16.62
CA ILE A 24 -17.76 -24.04 17.82
C ILE A 24 -16.43 -23.25 17.91
N SER A 25 -16.50 -21.94 18.20
CA SER A 25 -15.35 -21.16 18.69
C SER A 25 -15.54 -20.83 20.16
N VAL A 26 -14.69 -21.42 21.00
CA VAL A 26 -14.50 -21.06 22.41
C VAL A 26 -13.70 -19.76 22.47
N VAL A 27 -14.29 -18.70 23.02
CA VAL A 27 -13.57 -17.52 23.50
C VAL A 27 -13.95 -17.33 24.96
N THR A 28 -12.98 -17.49 25.85
CA THR A 28 -13.07 -17.07 27.25
C THR A 28 -11.73 -16.57 27.72
N CYS A 29 -11.57 -15.24 27.77
CA CYS A 29 -10.83 -14.59 28.84
C CYS A 29 -11.81 -13.65 29.55
N ALA A 30 -12.30 -14.15 30.69
CA ALA A 30 -12.92 -13.43 31.79
C ALA A 30 -11.92 -12.41 32.39
N ALA A 31 -12.29 -11.34 33.10
CA ALA A 31 -13.54 -10.65 33.36
C ALA A 31 -13.24 -9.36 34.15
N LEU A 32 -14.25 -8.49 34.20
CA LEU A 32 -14.68 -7.67 35.35
C LEU A 32 -13.82 -6.45 35.76
N LEU A 33 -14.42 -5.26 35.63
CA LEU A 33 -14.89 -4.46 36.77
C LEU A 33 -16.08 -3.57 36.35
N MET A 34 -17.12 -3.54 37.19
CA MET A 34 -18.44 -2.91 37.01
C MET A 34 -18.58 -1.58 37.78
N MET A 35 -19.67 -0.86 37.45
CA MET A 35 -20.44 0.19 38.18
C MET A 35 -20.18 1.63 37.66
N VAL A 36 -21.17 2.50 37.38
CA VAL A 36 -22.57 2.62 37.86
C VAL A 36 -23.47 3.45 36.90
N ALA A 37 -24.76 3.05 36.85
CA ALA A 37 -26.03 3.82 36.85
C ALA A 37 -26.52 4.80 35.75
N ALA A 38 -27.76 4.49 35.30
CA ALA A 38 -28.92 5.36 34.97
C ALA A 38 -28.91 6.18 33.65
N CYS A 39 -29.98 6.40 32.88
CA CYS A 39 -31.41 5.99 32.85
C CYS A 39 -32.02 6.41 31.49
N GLY A 40 -33.01 5.67 30.98
CA GLY A 40 -34.17 6.19 30.21
C GLY A 40 -34.01 6.53 28.72
N GLY A 41 -34.86 5.93 27.87
CA GLY A 41 -35.12 6.40 26.50
C GLY A 41 -35.68 5.30 25.59
N GLU A 42 -36.76 5.60 24.89
CA GLU A 42 -37.70 4.67 24.27
C GLU A 42 -37.20 3.91 23.02
N ALA A 43 -37.91 2.83 22.72
CA ALA A 43 -37.74 1.99 21.55
C ALA A 43 -37.75 2.80 20.25
N SER A 44 -36.69 2.68 19.46
CA SER A 44 -36.71 2.97 18.02
C SER A 44 -36.08 1.79 17.30
N ALA A 45 -36.85 1.24 16.37
CA ALA A 45 -36.49 0.10 15.54
C ALA A 45 -35.14 0.33 14.86
N ALA A 46 -34.20 -0.58 15.10
CA ALA A 46 -32.90 -0.61 14.45
C ALA A 46 -33.09 -0.72 12.93
N LYS A 47 -32.80 0.38 12.23
CA LYS A 47 -32.59 0.38 10.78
C LYS A 47 -31.24 -0.31 10.51
N ASN A 48 -31.22 -1.15 9.49
CA ASN A 48 -30.02 -1.83 9.00
C ASN A 48 -29.00 -0.82 8.46
N ASP A 49 -28.13 -0.29 9.31
CA ASP A 49 -27.00 0.58 8.92
C ASP A 49 -25.70 -0.22 8.77
N GLY A 50 -25.77 -1.34 8.04
CA GLY A 50 -24.61 -2.21 7.77
C GLY A 50 -23.79 -1.81 6.54
N ALA A 51 -24.33 -0.96 5.67
CA ALA A 51 -23.69 -0.56 4.41
C ALA A 51 -23.07 0.85 4.45
N THR A 52 -23.52 1.71 5.37
CA THR A 52 -23.08 3.11 5.49
C THR A 52 -21.73 3.25 6.18
N ALA A 53 -21.45 2.45 7.23
CA ALA A 53 -20.22 2.57 8.00
C ALA A 53 -18.92 2.28 7.20
N GLN A 54 -18.97 1.38 6.21
CA GLN A 54 -17.79 1.03 5.41
C GLN A 54 -17.50 2.05 4.30
N SER A 55 -18.54 2.74 3.80
CA SER A 55 -18.41 3.85 2.84
C SER A 55 -17.77 5.07 3.51
N ASP A 56 -18.13 5.34 4.77
CA ASP A 56 -17.67 6.52 5.51
C ASP A 56 -16.16 6.44 5.82
N ASP A 57 -15.65 5.25 6.16
CA ASP A 57 -14.22 5.04 6.43
C ASP A 57 -13.34 5.19 5.18
N VAL A 58 -13.78 4.65 4.03
CA VAL A 58 -13.08 4.80 2.75
C VAL A 58 -13.10 6.26 2.30
N GLY A 59 -14.25 6.92 2.40
CA GLY A 59 -14.38 8.35 2.10
C GLY A 59 -13.43 9.19 2.97
N ARG A 60 -13.31 8.87 4.27
CA ARG A 60 -12.38 9.57 5.16
C ARG A 60 -10.92 9.36 4.77
N LEU A 61 -10.52 8.13 4.42
CA LEU A 61 -9.16 7.82 3.96
C LEU A 61 -8.82 8.51 2.63
N MET A 62 -9.77 8.57 1.69
CA MET A 62 -9.54 9.23 0.41
C MET A 62 -9.52 10.76 0.50
N ASN A 63 -10.12 11.32 1.55
CA ASN A 63 -10.12 12.77 1.79
C ASN A 63 -8.99 13.27 2.69
N ASP A 64 -8.29 12.37 3.39
CA ASP A 64 -7.21 12.74 4.31
C ASP A 64 -6.04 13.38 3.55
N GLY A 65 -5.62 14.58 3.98
CA GLY A 65 -4.52 15.31 3.36
C GLY A 65 -4.77 15.79 1.92
N LEU A 66 -6.02 15.85 1.44
CA LEU A 66 -6.34 16.43 0.13
C LEU A 66 -5.89 17.89 0.04
N GLY A 67 -5.24 18.24 -1.07
CA GLY A 67 -4.69 19.56 -1.31
C GLY A 67 -3.41 19.88 -0.52
N GLU A 68 -2.99 19.00 0.39
CA GLU A 68 -1.73 19.14 1.11
C GLU A 68 -0.55 18.63 0.27
N LYS A 69 0.62 19.23 0.50
CA LYS A 69 1.89 18.77 -0.09
C LYS A 69 2.66 17.95 0.92
N ALA A 70 3.27 16.85 0.46
CA ALA A 70 4.21 16.06 1.24
C ALA A 70 5.48 16.85 1.55
N ALA A 71 5.95 17.66 0.60
CA ALA A 71 7.09 18.56 0.75
C ALA A 71 6.99 19.72 -0.28
N SER A 72 7.73 20.81 -0.08
CA SER A 72 7.78 21.92 -1.03
C SER A 72 8.60 21.63 -2.30
N SER A 73 9.47 20.62 -2.25
CA SER A 73 10.29 20.18 -3.38
C SER A 73 10.75 18.72 -3.20
N LEU A 74 11.20 18.08 -4.28
CA LEU A 74 11.74 16.72 -4.20
C LEU A 74 13.00 16.67 -3.33
N SER A 75 13.84 17.71 -3.36
CA SER A 75 15.00 17.82 -2.47
C SER A 75 14.59 17.84 -0.99
N GLU A 76 13.53 18.58 -0.64
CA GLU A 76 13.02 18.58 0.73
C GLU A 76 12.42 17.22 1.10
N TYR A 77 11.70 16.58 0.17
CA TYR A 77 11.18 15.23 0.39
C TYR A 77 12.31 14.23 0.67
N ILE A 78 13.40 14.27 -0.09
CA ILE A 78 14.58 13.43 0.14
C ILE A 78 15.20 13.70 1.52
N ASP A 79 15.32 14.97 1.92
CA ASP A 79 15.79 15.33 3.25
C ASP A 79 14.89 14.78 4.38
N GLN A 80 13.58 14.82 4.18
CA GLN A 80 12.63 14.20 5.10
C GLN A 80 12.77 12.67 5.13
N SER A 81 12.92 12.01 3.98
CA SER A 81 13.14 10.57 3.88
C SER A 81 14.40 10.12 4.62
N MET A 82 15.52 10.85 4.48
CA MET A 82 16.76 10.56 5.21
C MET A 82 16.57 10.68 6.73
N ARG A 83 15.96 11.77 7.22
CA ARG A 83 15.66 11.94 8.65
C ARG A 83 14.76 10.85 9.21
N THR A 84 13.73 10.45 8.44
CA THR A 84 12.81 9.37 8.82
C THR A 84 13.56 8.04 8.91
N LEU A 85 14.43 7.73 7.95
CA LEU A 85 15.24 6.53 7.95
C LEU A 85 16.16 6.46 9.17
N GLU A 86 16.88 7.54 9.49
CA GLU A 86 17.79 7.62 10.64
C GLU A 86 17.08 7.50 11.99
N SER A 87 15.88 8.08 12.10
CA SER A 87 15.10 8.08 13.33
C SER A 87 14.24 6.83 13.53
N SER A 88 13.98 6.06 12.45
CA SER A 88 13.11 4.89 12.46
C SER A 88 13.57 3.82 13.45
N GLN A 89 12.72 3.53 14.44
CA GLN A 89 12.98 2.45 15.41
C GLN A 89 12.92 1.07 14.73
N GLN A 90 12.02 0.89 13.77
CA GLN A 90 11.90 -0.34 13.00
C GLN A 90 13.17 -0.58 12.16
N MET A 91 13.73 0.47 11.55
CA MET A 91 14.98 0.35 10.80
C MET A 91 16.13 -0.09 11.71
N LYS A 92 16.22 0.45 12.93
CA LYS A 92 17.23 0.04 13.93
C LYS A 92 17.08 -1.42 14.37
N GLU A 93 15.86 -1.95 14.34
CA GLU A 93 15.60 -3.36 14.65
C GLU A 93 16.02 -4.28 13.48
N PHE A 94 15.71 -3.89 12.24
CA PHE A 94 16.06 -4.67 11.05
C PHE A 94 17.54 -4.57 10.64
N ASP A 95 18.20 -3.45 10.95
CA ASP A 95 19.60 -3.18 10.66
C ASP A 95 20.34 -2.67 11.92
N PRO A 96 20.58 -3.54 12.91
CA PRO A 96 21.28 -3.15 14.14
C PRO A 96 22.73 -2.71 13.90
N SER A 97 23.32 -3.12 12.77
CA SER A 97 24.67 -2.70 12.37
C SER A 97 24.71 -1.29 11.78
N GLY A 98 23.59 -0.79 11.27
CA GLY A 98 23.49 0.45 10.51
C GLY A 98 24.04 0.37 9.08
N GLU A 99 24.52 -0.79 8.61
CA GLU A 99 25.15 -0.91 7.31
C GLU A 99 24.15 -0.66 6.16
N ALA A 100 22.94 -1.23 6.25
CA ALA A 100 21.90 -1.01 5.24
C ALA A 100 21.43 0.45 5.24
N THR A 101 21.24 1.02 6.42
CA THR A 101 20.89 2.43 6.63
C THR A 101 21.91 3.33 5.92
N GLN A 102 23.20 3.11 6.15
CA GLN A 102 24.26 3.89 5.51
C GLN A 102 24.34 3.71 3.99
N ARG A 103 24.05 2.51 3.46
CA ARG A 103 23.97 2.30 2.01
C ARG A 103 22.82 3.09 1.39
N ILE A 104 21.64 3.06 2.01
CA ILE A 104 20.45 3.79 1.53
C ILE A 104 20.68 5.31 1.61
N LEU A 105 21.23 5.82 2.72
CA LEU A 105 21.54 7.25 2.87
C LEU A 105 22.45 7.74 1.74
N LYS A 106 23.51 7.01 1.41
CA LYS A 106 24.39 7.36 0.28
C LYS A 106 23.65 7.45 -1.06
N VAL A 107 22.64 6.61 -1.29
CA VAL A 107 21.81 6.68 -2.50
C VAL A 107 20.96 7.95 -2.49
N LEU A 108 20.32 8.25 -1.35
CA LEU A 108 19.48 9.43 -1.19
C LEU A 108 20.28 10.74 -1.28
N GLU A 109 21.50 10.79 -0.73
CA GLU A 109 22.43 11.92 -0.86
C GLU A 109 22.77 12.18 -2.33
N ARG A 110 23.17 11.14 -3.08
CA ARG A 110 23.40 11.27 -4.53
C ARG A 110 22.14 11.71 -5.28
N ALA A 111 20.98 11.18 -4.90
CA ALA A 111 19.71 11.53 -5.53
C ALA A 111 19.38 13.01 -5.31
N LYS A 112 19.68 13.54 -4.12
CA LYS A 112 19.53 14.96 -3.80
C LYS A 112 20.48 15.82 -4.66
N GLU A 113 21.75 15.45 -4.75
CA GLU A 113 22.74 16.15 -5.58
C GLU A 113 22.35 16.18 -7.06
N GLN A 114 21.76 15.08 -7.56
CA GLN A 114 21.35 14.94 -8.96
C GLN A 114 19.92 15.45 -9.22
N GLY A 115 19.17 15.77 -8.17
CA GLY A 115 17.75 16.14 -8.24
C GLY A 115 16.80 15.00 -8.60
N ARG A 116 17.26 13.74 -8.59
CA ARG A 116 16.48 12.52 -8.90
C ARG A 116 17.20 11.26 -8.46
N VAL A 117 16.45 10.21 -8.14
CA VAL A 117 16.98 8.85 -8.03
C VAL A 117 17.26 8.32 -9.44
N SER A 118 18.46 7.77 -9.66
CA SER A 118 18.82 7.18 -10.94
C SER A 118 18.11 5.83 -11.16
N VAL A 119 17.86 5.47 -12.42
CA VAL A 119 17.30 4.14 -12.77
C VAL A 119 18.21 3.03 -12.24
N SER A 120 19.53 3.19 -12.34
CA SER A 120 20.47 2.19 -11.85
C SER A 120 20.37 1.98 -10.34
N ASP A 121 20.24 3.05 -9.56
CA ASP A 121 20.10 2.94 -8.10
C ASP A 121 18.77 2.26 -7.73
N TYR A 122 17.69 2.61 -8.44
CA TYR A 122 16.38 2.01 -8.25
C TYR A 122 16.38 0.50 -8.56
N GLU A 123 16.90 0.11 -9.72
CA GLU A 123 17.01 -1.29 -10.15
C GLU A 123 17.91 -2.11 -9.22
N SER A 124 19.02 -1.53 -8.76
CA SER A 124 19.94 -2.19 -7.83
C SER A 124 19.26 -2.46 -6.48
N ALA A 125 18.49 -1.50 -5.97
CA ALA A 125 17.78 -1.66 -4.70
C ALA A 125 16.72 -2.78 -4.76
N TRP A 126 16.01 -2.91 -5.88
CA TRP A 126 15.08 -4.03 -6.10
C TRP A 126 15.79 -5.38 -6.33
N ALA A 127 16.99 -5.37 -6.92
CA ALA A 127 17.80 -6.57 -7.01
C ALA A 127 18.24 -7.05 -5.61
N ASP A 128 18.66 -6.13 -4.75
CA ASP A 128 19.00 -6.41 -3.35
C ASP A 128 17.81 -6.96 -2.58
N TYR A 129 16.60 -6.44 -2.80
CA TYR A 129 15.36 -6.98 -2.22
C TYR A 129 15.15 -8.45 -2.58
N LYS A 130 15.23 -8.79 -3.88
CA LYS A 130 15.07 -10.18 -4.33
C LYS A 130 16.12 -11.10 -3.73
N GLN A 131 17.37 -10.64 -3.64
CA GLN A 131 18.44 -11.42 -3.01
C GLN A 131 18.16 -11.65 -1.52
N CYS A 132 17.73 -10.59 -0.81
CA CYS A 132 17.38 -10.68 0.61
C CYS A 132 16.26 -11.69 0.90
N MET A 133 15.24 -11.75 0.02
CA MET A 133 14.16 -12.73 0.10
C MET A 133 14.65 -14.15 -0.26
N ALA A 134 15.49 -14.28 -1.29
CA ALA A 134 16.08 -15.57 -1.65
C ALA A 134 16.96 -16.15 -0.50
N ASP A 135 17.75 -15.32 0.17
CA ASP A 135 18.59 -15.70 1.31
C ASP A 135 17.74 -16.19 2.51
N ARG A 136 16.48 -15.79 2.59
CA ARG A 136 15.50 -16.24 3.59
C ARG A 136 14.74 -17.51 3.20
N GLY A 137 15.06 -18.07 2.04
CA GLY A 137 14.55 -19.34 1.55
C GLY A 137 13.28 -19.24 0.70
N TYR A 138 12.89 -18.04 0.28
CA TYR A 138 11.75 -17.88 -0.63
C TYR A 138 12.15 -18.26 -2.06
N LYS A 139 11.24 -18.95 -2.75
CA LYS A 139 11.36 -19.15 -4.21
C LYS A 139 11.26 -17.80 -4.93
N GLU A 140 11.63 -17.78 -6.21
CA GLU A 140 11.77 -16.57 -7.02
C GLU A 140 10.67 -15.53 -6.79
N ILE A 141 11.05 -14.39 -6.23
CA ILE A 141 10.21 -13.19 -6.11
C ILE A 141 10.03 -12.57 -7.49
N VAL A 142 8.78 -12.41 -7.92
CA VAL A 142 8.39 -11.91 -9.23
C VAL A 142 8.02 -10.44 -9.13
N LEU A 143 8.89 -9.59 -9.68
CA LEU A 143 8.61 -8.17 -9.81
C LEU A 143 7.92 -7.87 -11.15
N ILE A 144 6.73 -7.29 -11.08
CA ILE A 144 5.99 -6.78 -12.24
C ILE A 144 6.44 -5.35 -12.49
N LYS A 145 7.03 -5.10 -13.67
CA LYS A 145 7.45 -3.77 -14.10
C LYS A 145 6.32 -3.07 -14.85
N GLU A 146 5.84 -1.97 -14.33
CA GLU A 146 4.90 -1.08 -15.01
C GLU A 146 5.58 -0.35 -16.19
N PRO A 147 4.83 0.14 -17.20
CA PRO A 147 5.41 0.83 -18.35
C PRO A 147 6.29 2.05 -18.00
N ASN A 148 5.99 2.74 -16.90
CA ASN A 148 6.81 3.84 -16.37
C ASN A 148 8.07 3.39 -15.61
N GLY A 149 8.34 2.08 -15.55
CA GLY A 149 9.53 1.49 -14.94
C GLY A 149 9.40 1.18 -13.45
N ILE A 150 8.27 1.50 -12.81
CA ILE A 150 8.05 1.21 -11.38
C ILE A 150 7.68 -0.26 -11.20
N TYR A 151 8.26 -0.89 -10.20
CA TYR A 151 7.95 -2.25 -9.80
C TYR A 151 6.82 -2.32 -8.76
N LYS A 152 6.03 -3.38 -8.88
CA LYS A 152 5.26 -4.00 -7.78
C LYS A 152 5.63 -5.47 -7.69
N GLU A 153 5.59 -6.03 -6.49
CA GLU A 153 5.69 -7.47 -6.28
C GLU A 153 4.38 -8.15 -6.72
N ALA A 154 4.47 -9.33 -7.33
CA ALA A 154 3.29 -10.09 -7.69
C ALA A 154 2.58 -10.62 -6.43
N SER A 155 1.28 -10.91 -6.53
CA SER A 155 0.59 -11.60 -5.45
C SER A 155 1.16 -13.01 -5.28
N HIS A 156 1.14 -13.56 -4.08
CA HIS A 156 1.47 -14.97 -3.86
C HIS A 156 0.20 -15.80 -3.62
N ARG A 157 0.28 -17.12 -3.88
CA ARG A 157 -0.77 -18.06 -3.42
C ARG A 157 -0.89 -17.96 -1.90
N ALA A 158 -1.97 -18.41 -1.28
CA ALA A 158 -2.12 -18.36 0.19
C ALA A 158 -1.51 -19.58 0.88
N GLY A 159 -0.76 -19.36 1.96
CA GLY A 159 -0.03 -20.40 2.70
C GLY A 159 -0.76 -20.81 3.97
N THR A 160 -0.03 -21.41 4.92
CA THR A 160 -0.51 -21.42 6.31
C THR A 160 -0.40 -20.02 6.92
N ALA A 161 -1.15 -19.77 8.00
CA ALA A 161 -1.08 -18.48 8.70
C ALA A 161 0.35 -18.14 9.15
N GLU A 162 1.13 -19.16 9.55
CA GLU A 162 2.53 -19.02 9.94
C GLU A 162 3.44 -18.69 8.75
N GLN A 163 3.21 -19.31 7.59
CA GLN A 163 3.97 -19.02 6.37
C GLN A 163 3.72 -17.58 5.90
N ASP A 164 2.45 -17.17 5.84
CA ASP A 164 2.07 -15.82 5.43
C ASP A 164 2.56 -14.76 6.44
N ALA A 165 2.50 -15.05 7.74
CA ALA A 165 3.03 -14.15 8.77
C ALA A 165 4.56 -14.00 8.68
N ARG A 166 5.28 -15.11 8.46
CA ARG A 166 6.73 -15.08 8.27
C ARG A 166 7.09 -14.28 7.01
N TYR A 167 6.41 -14.55 5.89
CA TYR A 167 6.60 -13.80 4.65
C TYR A 167 6.38 -12.30 4.85
N GLY A 168 5.30 -11.90 5.52
CA GLY A 168 5.04 -10.49 5.81
C GLY A 168 6.18 -9.82 6.59
N GLN A 169 6.72 -10.49 7.62
CA GLN A 169 7.84 -9.96 8.40
C GLN A 169 9.14 -9.89 7.59
N ASP A 170 9.42 -10.94 6.82
CA ASP A 170 10.61 -11.01 5.98
C ASP A 170 10.56 -9.98 4.84
N MET A 171 9.41 -9.81 4.19
CA MET A 171 9.18 -8.78 3.17
C MET A 171 9.35 -7.38 3.76
N LEU A 172 8.79 -7.11 4.95
CA LEU A 172 8.97 -5.82 5.63
C LEU A 172 10.45 -5.54 5.96
N ALA A 173 11.16 -6.53 6.51
CA ALA A 173 12.56 -6.38 6.85
C ALA A 173 13.45 -6.20 5.61
N CYS A 174 13.25 -7.03 4.58
CA CYS A 174 13.98 -6.93 3.33
C CYS A 174 13.66 -5.61 2.61
N GLY A 175 12.40 -5.22 2.50
CA GLY A 175 12.00 -3.99 1.85
C GLY A 175 12.60 -2.76 2.53
N ALA A 176 12.47 -2.67 3.86
CA ALA A 176 13.03 -1.56 4.64
C ALA A 176 14.56 -1.45 4.50
N THR A 177 15.27 -2.57 4.46
CA THR A 177 16.75 -2.59 4.41
C THR A 177 17.34 -2.54 3.01
N THR A 178 16.50 -2.49 1.96
CA THR A 178 16.97 -2.49 0.57
C THR A 178 16.35 -1.36 -0.25
N TYR A 179 15.06 -1.43 -0.56
CA TYR A 179 14.46 -0.63 -1.62
C TYR A 179 13.50 0.46 -1.15
N SER A 180 12.79 0.29 -0.02
CA SER A 180 11.59 1.09 0.28
C SER A 180 11.83 2.60 0.20
N SER A 181 12.81 3.14 0.92
CA SER A 181 13.07 4.60 0.91
C SER A 181 13.55 5.12 -0.45
N ILE A 182 14.29 4.31 -1.22
CA ILE A 182 14.76 4.67 -2.57
C ILE A 182 13.57 4.68 -3.54
N ALA A 183 12.71 3.66 -3.45
CA ALA A 183 11.53 3.53 -4.29
C ALA A 183 10.47 4.59 -3.98
N ASP A 184 10.31 5.02 -2.73
CA ASP A 184 9.37 6.09 -2.38
C ASP A 184 9.76 7.40 -3.07
N VAL A 185 11.05 7.77 -3.04
CA VAL A 185 11.54 8.95 -3.78
C VAL A 185 11.41 8.76 -5.30
N TYR A 186 11.75 7.57 -5.81
CA TYR A 186 11.64 7.26 -7.24
C TYR A 186 10.17 7.28 -7.74
N LYS A 187 9.22 6.90 -6.89
CA LYS A 187 7.78 6.99 -7.16
C LYS A 187 7.32 8.45 -7.19
N MET A 188 7.77 9.27 -6.24
CA MET A 188 7.46 10.71 -6.23
C MET A 188 7.91 11.40 -7.53
N GLN A 189 9.13 11.16 -8.01
CA GLN A 189 9.62 11.81 -9.24
C GLN A 189 8.83 11.42 -10.51
N ILE A 190 8.22 10.23 -10.57
CA ILE A 190 7.51 9.73 -11.76
C ILE A 190 5.99 9.97 -11.64
N GLY A 191 5.38 9.40 -10.60
CA GLY A 191 3.93 9.37 -10.43
C GLY A 191 3.36 10.61 -9.76
N ASN A 192 4.13 11.25 -8.88
CA ASN A 192 3.68 12.38 -8.06
C ASN A 192 4.67 13.56 -8.09
N PRO A 193 5.00 14.10 -9.28
CA PRO A 193 5.97 15.19 -9.39
C PRO A 193 5.49 16.48 -8.71
N ASN A 194 4.18 16.58 -8.48
CA ASN A 194 3.54 17.65 -7.74
C ASN A 194 3.61 17.45 -6.21
N LEU A 195 4.10 16.32 -5.71
CA LEU A 195 4.28 16.01 -4.28
C LEU A 195 2.99 16.14 -3.45
N TYR A 196 1.86 15.69 -3.97
CA TYR A 196 0.63 15.59 -3.18
C TYR A 196 0.84 14.64 -2.00
N LYS A 197 0.34 15.02 -0.83
CA LYS A 197 0.36 14.16 0.35
C LYS A 197 -0.67 13.03 0.23
N ASN A 198 -1.83 13.35 -0.34
CA ASN A 198 -2.87 12.37 -0.62
C ASN A 198 -2.51 11.55 -1.88
N GLN A 199 -2.39 10.24 -1.71
CA GLN A 199 -1.98 9.33 -2.79
C GLN A 199 -3.05 9.17 -3.89
N TYR A 200 -4.33 9.36 -3.57
CA TYR A 200 -5.42 9.26 -4.54
C TYR A 200 -5.51 10.52 -5.41
N GLU A 201 -5.28 11.69 -4.83
CA GLU A 201 -5.11 12.95 -5.57
C GLU A 201 -3.90 12.85 -6.50
N ALA A 202 -2.78 12.31 -6.01
CA ALA A 202 -1.60 12.08 -6.82
C ALA A 202 -1.84 11.10 -7.97
N ALA A 203 -2.58 10.01 -7.70
CA ALA A 203 -2.97 9.05 -8.72
C ALA A 203 -3.88 9.70 -9.77
N LEU A 204 -4.89 10.46 -9.36
CA LEU A 204 -5.81 11.14 -10.27
C LEU A 204 -5.07 12.17 -11.15
N ASP A 205 -4.17 12.96 -10.56
CA ASP A 205 -3.29 13.87 -11.32
C ASP A 205 -2.44 13.09 -12.33
N CYS A 206 -1.82 11.98 -11.92
CA CYS A 206 -1.06 11.13 -12.83
C CYS A 206 -1.91 10.62 -14.00
N LEU A 207 -3.13 10.14 -13.73
CA LEU A 207 -4.03 9.62 -14.77
C LEU A 207 -4.36 10.70 -15.79
N HIS A 208 -4.70 11.91 -15.35
CA HIS A 208 -4.99 13.03 -16.26
C HIS A 208 -3.77 13.51 -17.03
N ARG A 209 -2.60 13.63 -16.38
CA ARG A 209 -1.35 14.06 -17.05
C ARG A 209 -0.88 13.08 -18.13
N ASN A 210 -1.21 11.80 -17.99
CA ASN A 210 -0.85 10.76 -18.95
C ASN A 210 -1.99 10.41 -19.91
N GLU A 211 -3.11 11.15 -19.90
CA GLU A 211 -4.29 10.87 -20.73
C GLU A 211 -4.84 9.44 -20.54
N ALA A 212 -4.57 8.83 -19.38
CA ALA A 212 -5.01 7.49 -19.02
C ALA A 212 -6.45 7.46 -18.48
N ALA A 213 -7.04 8.63 -18.23
CA ALA A 213 -8.44 8.78 -17.83
C ALA A 213 -9.13 9.91 -18.63
N PRO A 214 -10.45 9.83 -18.83
CA PRO A 214 -11.25 10.95 -19.35
C PRO A 214 -11.08 12.22 -18.52
N LYS A 215 -11.22 13.39 -19.14
CA LYS A 215 -11.01 14.70 -18.47
C LYS A 215 -11.97 14.98 -17.31
N ASP A 216 -13.14 14.37 -17.34
CA ASP A 216 -14.19 14.49 -16.32
C ASP A 216 -14.13 13.38 -15.27
N TYR A 217 -13.16 12.47 -15.36
CA TYR A 217 -12.92 11.45 -14.35
C TYR A 217 -12.50 12.12 -13.02
N SER A 218 -13.20 11.78 -11.95
CA SER A 218 -13.11 12.49 -10.68
C SER A 218 -12.57 11.61 -9.55
N MET A 219 -12.31 12.23 -8.39
CA MET A 219 -11.98 11.49 -7.16
C MET A 219 -13.08 10.51 -6.75
N ASP A 220 -14.36 10.87 -6.97
CA ASP A 220 -15.48 9.98 -6.67
C ASP A 220 -15.54 8.79 -7.65
N ASP A 221 -15.15 8.99 -8.91
CA ASP A 221 -15.05 7.91 -9.88
C ASP A 221 -13.90 6.96 -9.53
N LEU A 222 -12.74 7.51 -9.14
CA LEU A 222 -11.62 6.71 -8.65
C LEU A 222 -11.98 5.92 -7.39
N ARG A 223 -12.72 6.52 -6.45
CA ARG A 223 -13.23 5.79 -5.27
C ARG A 223 -14.13 4.64 -5.69
N PHE A 224 -15.07 4.93 -6.59
CA PHE A 224 -16.02 3.95 -7.07
C PHE A 224 -15.30 2.76 -7.71
N ASP A 225 -14.37 3.02 -8.63
CA ASP A 225 -13.64 1.97 -9.35
C ASP A 225 -12.74 1.13 -8.43
N LEU A 226 -12.13 1.74 -7.40
CA LEU A 226 -11.27 1.02 -6.46
C LEU A 226 -12.04 0.20 -5.42
N TYR A 227 -13.20 0.69 -4.95
CA TYR A 227 -13.79 0.19 -3.71
C TYR A 227 -15.27 -0.19 -3.80
N GLU A 228 -16.01 0.33 -4.77
CA GLU A 228 -17.48 0.17 -4.85
C GLU A 228 -17.91 -0.71 -6.03
N ALA A 229 -17.18 -0.68 -7.15
CA ALA A 229 -17.47 -1.50 -8.32
C ALA A 229 -17.48 -3.00 -7.96
N ALA A 230 -18.61 -3.67 -8.23
CA ALA A 230 -18.76 -5.08 -7.90
C ALA A 230 -18.10 -6.01 -8.94
N SER A 231 -17.86 -5.50 -10.15
CA SER A 231 -17.26 -6.23 -11.26
C SER A 231 -16.52 -5.30 -12.22
N LYS A 232 -15.73 -5.88 -13.13
CA LYS A 232 -15.02 -5.14 -14.18
C LYS A 232 -15.95 -4.37 -15.12
N ASP A 233 -17.14 -4.91 -15.36
CA ASP A 233 -18.12 -4.29 -16.28
C ASP A 233 -18.78 -3.03 -15.69
N GLU A 234 -18.66 -2.82 -14.37
CA GLU A 234 -19.17 -1.63 -13.69
C GLU A 234 -18.14 -0.50 -13.65
N LEU A 235 -16.87 -0.77 -13.92
CA LEU A 235 -15.80 0.21 -13.85
C LEU A 235 -16.05 1.37 -14.82
N LYS A 236 -15.89 2.59 -14.32
CA LYS A 236 -15.90 3.82 -15.12
C LYS A 236 -14.60 3.97 -15.89
N LEU A 237 -13.50 3.46 -15.34
CA LEU A 237 -12.21 3.33 -15.98
C LEU A 237 -11.63 1.94 -15.71
N ASP A 238 -11.11 1.26 -16.74
CA ASP A 238 -10.45 -0.03 -16.55
C ASP A 238 -9.09 0.15 -15.84
N ILE A 239 -9.13 0.03 -14.51
CA ILE A 239 -7.98 0.19 -13.61
C ILE A 239 -6.90 -0.90 -13.77
N TYR A 240 -7.16 -1.94 -14.56
CA TYR A 240 -6.22 -3.04 -14.79
C TYR A 240 -5.37 -2.86 -16.06
N THR A 241 -5.66 -1.86 -16.87
CA THR A 241 -4.82 -1.52 -18.04
C THR A 241 -3.44 -1.03 -17.58
N PRO A 242 -2.35 -1.33 -18.31
CA PRO A 242 -1.01 -0.87 -17.96
C PRO A 242 -0.91 0.66 -17.80
N GLU A 243 -1.63 1.41 -18.63
CA GLU A 243 -1.64 2.87 -18.65
C GLU A 243 -2.23 3.48 -17.37
N VAL A 244 -3.22 2.80 -16.76
CA VAL A 244 -3.84 3.21 -15.50
C VAL A 244 -3.07 2.64 -14.31
N SER A 245 -2.75 1.34 -14.35
CA SER A 245 -2.02 0.61 -13.30
C SER A 245 -0.70 1.31 -12.94
N GLN A 246 0.06 1.80 -13.93
CA GLN A 246 1.31 2.50 -13.67
C GLN A 246 1.15 3.75 -12.79
N CYS A 247 0.03 4.47 -12.91
CA CYS A 247 -0.24 5.67 -12.11
C CYS A 247 -0.71 5.30 -10.70
N LEU A 248 -1.48 4.22 -10.57
CA LEU A 248 -1.91 3.71 -9.27
C LEU A 248 -0.69 3.19 -8.48
N VAL A 249 0.14 2.35 -9.09
CA VAL A 249 1.31 1.74 -8.45
C VAL A 249 2.37 2.77 -8.08
N ALA A 250 2.56 3.79 -8.93
CA ALA A 250 3.43 4.91 -8.61
C ALA A 250 2.99 5.69 -7.37
N ASN A 251 1.71 5.61 -7.03
CA ASN A 251 1.10 6.27 -5.88
C ASN A 251 0.65 5.26 -4.82
N ASN A 252 1.36 4.13 -4.69
CA ASN A 252 1.16 3.11 -3.65
C ASN A 252 -0.23 2.46 -3.63
N ILE A 253 -0.98 2.55 -4.73
CA ILE A 253 -2.25 1.86 -4.93
C ILE A 253 -1.99 0.65 -5.81
N THR A 254 -1.98 -0.54 -5.21
CA THR A 254 -1.74 -1.78 -5.97
C THR A 254 -3.05 -2.44 -6.34
N VAL A 255 -3.20 -2.70 -7.64
CA VAL A 255 -4.33 -3.44 -8.21
C VAL A 255 -3.81 -4.68 -8.93
N PHE A 256 -4.53 -5.79 -8.78
CA PHE A 256 -4.26 -7.06 -9.46
C PHE A 256 -5.50 -7.49 -10.25
N SER A 257 -5.27 -7.89 -11.50
CA SER A 257 -6.31 -8.49 -12.34
C SER A 257 -6.35 -10.00 -12.11
N ASP A 258 -7.42 -10.67 -12.53
CA ASP A 258 -7.52 -12.14 -12.45
C ASP A 258 -6.42 -12.88 -13.26
N ASN A 259 -5.82 -12.20 -14.25
CA ASN A 259 -4.74 -12.75 -15.08
C ASN A 259 -3.34 -12.35 -14.59
N SER A 260 -3.25 -11.61 -13.47
CA SER A 260 -1.97 -11.20 -12.91
C SER A 260 -1.18 -12.43 -12.45
N VAL A 261 0.13 -12.40 -12.71
CA VAL A 261 1.04 -13.46 -12.27
C VAL A 261 0.90 -13.65 -10.76
N THR A 262 0.87 -14.91 -10.33
CA THR A 262 0.81 -15.28 -8.91
C THR A 262 1.97 -16.19 -8.57
N GLU A 263 2.75 -15.79 -7.56
CA GLU A 263 3.94 -16.49 -7.11
C GLU A 263 3.63 -17.75 -6.30
N GLN A 264 4.55 -18.71 -6.34
CA GLN A 264 4.57 -19.86 -5.43
C GLN A 264 5.79 -19.75 -4.52
N LEU A 265 5.59 -19.21 -3.33
CA LEU A 265 6.67 -18.88 -2.39
C LEU A 265 7.22 -20.10 -1.61
N TRP A 266 6.43 -21.16 -1.47
CA TRP A 266 6.74 -22.42 -0.75
C TRP A 266 6.78 -23.63 -1.68
#